data_AF-A0A356FVD2-F1
#
_entry.id   AF-A0A356FVD2-F1
#
_cell.length_a   1.000
_cell.length_b   1.000
_cell.length_c   1.000
_cell.angle_alpha   90.00
_cell.angle_beta   90.00
_cell.angle_gamma   90.00
#
_symmetry.space_group_name_H-M   'P 1'
#
loop_
_entity.id
_entity.type
_entity.pdbx_description
1 polymer ?
#
loop_
_entity_poly.entity_id
_entity_poly.type
_entity_poly.pdbx_seq_one_letter_code
_entity_poly.pdbx_strand_id
1 'polypeptide(L)'
;MTLWAGGTTNHKPDSATYMIEVTYRKNDRVDLMTDAELTAKIIGGLKEIGFIDGESDVNFTDLKRFDYAYVIYDLAHKENPTVLRDYFKQQGVELNGRFGSFEYLNMDAIIRQSKNLAERF
;
A
#
# COMPACT_ATOMS: atom_id res chain seq x y z
N MET A 1 -2.06 3.15 -2.85
CA MET A 1 -1.05 2.15 -3.24
C MET A 1 -1.39 1.55 -4.59
N THR A 2 -0.85 2.11 -5.67
CA THR A 2 -0.91 1.49 -7.00
C THR A 2 0.04 0.30 -7.05
N LEU A 3 -0.46 -0.90 -7.31
CA LEU A 3 0.37 -2.05 -7.66
C LEU A 3 -0.07 -2.61 -9.01
N TRP A 4 0.85 -2.57 -9.98
CA TRP A 4 0.76 -3.35 -11.19
C TRP A 4 0.99 -4.82 -10.82
N ALA A 5 -0.05 -5.64 -10.89
CA ALA A 5 0.10 -7.09 -10.88
C ALA A 5 0.37 -7.55 -12.32
N GLY A 6 1.56 -8.11 -12.52
CA GLY A 6 1.90 -8.86 -13.72
C GLY A 6 1.10 -10.16 -13.78
N GLY A 7 -0.15 -10.06 -14.21
CA GLY A 7 -0.98 -11.14 -14.74
C GLY A 7 -1.40 -10.76 -16.16
N THR A 8 -1.41 -11.72 -17.07
CA THR A 8 -1.58 -11.48 -18.52
C THR A 8 -2.96 -10.96 -18.95
N THR A 9 -3.88 -10.65 -18.04
CA THR A 9 -5.24 -10.21 -18.37
C THR A 9 -5.85 -9.28 -17.32
N ASN A 10 -5.31 -8.06 -17.16
CA ASN A 10 -5.99 -7.00 -16.38
C ASN A 10 -7.19 -6.38 -17.11
N HIS A 11 -7.50 -6.86 -18.31
CA HIS A 11 -8.54 -6.31 -19.17
C HIS A 11 -9.13 -7.41 -20.04
N LYS A 12 -10.44 -7.60 -19.92
CA LYS A 12 -11.28 -8.33 -20.89
C LYS A 12 -12.02 -7.27 -21.72
N PRO A 13 -12.16 -7.43 -23.05
CA PRO A 13 -13.01 -6.55 -23.86
C PRO A 13 -14.41 -6.41 -23.23
N ASP A 14 -14.98 -5.22 -23.32
CA ASP A 14 -16.29 -4.87 -22.75
C ASP A 14 -16.40 -5.09 -21.23
N SER A 15 -15.29 -4.91 -20.51
CA SER A 15 -15.26 -4.94 -19.04
C SER A 15 -14.46 -3.78 -18.45
N ALA A 16 -14.71 -3.50 -17.17
CA ALA A 16 -13.92 -2.57 -16.38
C ALA A 16 -13.26 -3.31 -15.22
N THR A 17 -12.04 -2.88 -14.86
CA THR A 17 -11.30 -3.38 -13.69
C THR A 17 -11.20 -2.27 -12.66
N TYR A 18 -11.66 -2.54 -11.43
CA TYR A 18 -11.58 -1.59 -10.32
C TYR A 18 -10.48 -1.99 -9.35
N MET A 19 -9.61 -1.05 -9.02
CA MET A 19 -8.65 -1.20 -7.92
C MET A 19 -9.20 -0.47 -6.71
N ILE A 20 -9.41 -1.22 -5.62
CA ILE A 20 -10.06 -0.72 -4.40
C ILE A 20 -9.05 -0.83 -3.27
N GLU A 21 -8.89 0.27 -2.54
CA GLU A 21 -7.98 0.34 -1.40
C GLU A 21 -8.77 0.47 -0.10
N VAL A 22 -8.58 -0.50 0.80
CA VAL A 22 -9.16 -0.46 2.14
C VAL A 22 -8.03 -0.26 3.13
N THR A 23 -8.02 0.88 3.80
CA THR A 23 -7.04 1.15 4.87
C THR A 23 -7.63 0.73 6.20
N TYR A 24 -6.87 -0.06 6.96
CA TYR A 24 -7.29 -0.60 8.25
C TYR A 24 -6.10 -0.68 9.21
N ARG A 25 -6.39 -0.82 10.51
CA ARG A 25 -5.41 -1.01 11.58
C ARG A 25 -5.43 -2.45 12.08
N LYS A 26 -4.30 -2.92 12.58
CA LYS A 26 -4.22 -4.22 13.23
C LYS A 26 -5.25 -4.35 14.35
N ASN A 27 -5.93 -5.49 14.39
CA ASN A 27 -7.04 -5.85 15.27
C ASN A 27 -8.31 -4.98 15.13
N ASP A 28 -8.45 -4.19 14.07
CA ASP A 28 -9.70 -3.49 13.80
C ASP A 28 -10.74 -4.39 13.10
N ARG A 29 -11.94 -3.84 12.87
CA ARG A 29 -13.03 -4.60 12.25
C ARG A 29 -12.67 -5.20 10.88
N VAL A 30 -11.85 -4.52 10.07
CA VAL A 30 -11.48 -5.00 8.73
C VAL A 30 -10.35 -6.01 8.83
N ASP A 31 -9.40 -5.82 9.74
CA ASP A 31 -8.31 -6.79 9.99
C ASP A 31 -8.88 -8.15 10.40
N LEU A 32 -9.91 -8.14 11.26
CA LEU A 32 -10.57 -9.33 11.76
C LEU A 32 -11.50 -10.03 10.75
N MET A 33 -11.80 -9.40 9.61
CA MET A 33 -12.60 -10.03 8.56
C MET A 33 -11.76 -11.05 7.81
N THR A 34 -12.39 -12.18 7.45
CA THR A 34 -11.87 -13.06 6.41
C THR A 34 -11.90 -12.37 5.04
N ASP A 35 -11.11 -12.87 4.09
CA ASP A 35 -11.09 -12.31 2.74
C ASP A 35 -12.45 -12.44 2.03
N ALA A 36 -13.21 -13.50 2.32
CA ALA A 36 -14.56 -13.68 1.79
C ALA A 36 -15.53 -12.62 2.31
N GLU A 37 -15.51 -12.33 3.62
CA GLU A 37 -16.35 -11.28 4.22
C GLU A 37 -16.00 -9.90 3.70
N LEU A 38 -14.70 -9.59 3.58
CA LEU A 38 -14.25 -8.31 3.04
C LEU A 38 -14.64 -8.16 1.56
N THR A 39 -14.45 -9.21 0.77
CA THR A 39 -14.82 -9.22 -0.66
C THR A 39 -16.33 -9.02 -0.84
N ALA A 40 -17.17 -9.75 -0.10
CA ALA A 40 -18.62 -9.59 -0.15
C ALA A 40 -19.05 -8.17 0.23
N LYS A 41 -18.40 -7.57 1.24
CA LYS A 41 -18.66 -6.20 1.65
C LYS A 41 -18.28 -5.16 0.59
N ILE A 42 -17.15 -5.37 -0.09
CA ILE A 42 -16.72 -4.52 -1.20
C ILE A 42 -17.71 -4.60 -2.36
N ILE A 43 -18.13 -5.81 -2.76
CA ILE A 43 -19.11 -6.01 -3.84
C ILE A 43 -20.46 -5.36 -3.47
N GLY A 44 -20.92 -5.54 -2.24
CA GLY A 44 -22.13 -4.87 -1.73
C GLY A 44 -22.01 -3.35 -1.80
N GLY A 45 -20.86 -2.79 -1.42
CA GLY A 45 -20.58 -1.36 -1.54
C GLY A 45 -20.57 -0.87 -2.99
N LEU A 46 -19.93 -1.61 -3.91
CA LEU A 46 -19.93 -1.28 -5.35
C LEU A 46 -21.34 -1.24 -5.93
N LYS A 47 -22.20 -2.17 -5.52
CA LYS A 47 -23.61 -2.18 -5.90
C LYS A 47 -24.36 -0.97 -5.33
N GLU A 48 -24.14 -0.66 -4.05
CA GLU A 48 -24.79 0.47 -3.37
C GLU A 48 -24.47 1.81 -4.07
N ILE A 49 -23.23 1.99 -4.54
CA ILE A 49 -22.81 3.20 -5.25
C ILE A 49 -23.07 3.16 -6.77
N GLY A 50 -23.67 2.08 -7.29
CA GLY A 50 -24.07 1.95 -8.69
C GLY A 50 -22.93 1.67 -9.68
N PHE A 51 -21.82 1.08 -9.23
CA PHE A 51 -20.72 0.67 -10.10
C PHE A 51 -20.95 -0.70 -10.77
N ILE A 52 -21.85 -1.50 -10.19
CA ILE A 52 -22.35 -2.79 -10.69
C ILE A 52 -23.85 -2.89 -10.35
N ASP A 53 -24.60 -3.67 -11.12
CA ASP A 53 -26.02 -3.95 -10.85
C ASP A 53 -26.20 -5.14 -9.88
N GLY A 54 -25.27 -6.10 -9.94
CA GLY A 54 -25.29 -7.27 -9.07
C GLY A 54 -23.97 -8.04 -9.00
N GLU A 55 -23.92 -9.04 -8.12
CA GLU A 55 -22.75 -9.90 -7.96
C GLU A 55 -22.41 -10.67 -9.25
N SER A 56 -23.40 -10.91 -10.11
CA SER A 56 -23.23 -11.53 -11.44
C SER A 56 -22.35 -10.73 -12.39
N ASP A 57 -22.15 -9.44 -12.14
CA ASP A 57 -21.31 -8.57 -12.99
C ASP A 57 -19.82 -8.73 -12.66
N VAL A 58 -19.51 -9.40 -11.54
CA VAL A 58 -18.14 -9.59 -11.06
C VAL A 58 -17.54 -10.85 -11.70
N ASN A 59 -16.65 -10.63 -12.67
CA ASN A 59 -15.96 -11.73 -13.36
C ASN A 59 -14.88 -12.41 -12.51
N PHE A 60 -14.18 -11.63 -11.67
CA PHE A 60 -13.12 -12.11 -10.79
C PHE A 60 -12.87 -11.10 -9.66
N THR A 61 -12.21 -11.56 -8.60
CA THR A 61 -11.71 -10.73 -7.51
C THR A 61 -10.30 -11.17 -7.15
N ASP A 62 -9.41 -10.21 -6.89
CA ASP A 62 -8.07 -10.46 -6.34
C ASP A 62 -7.86 -9.55 -5.13
N LEU A 63 -7.35 -10.12 -4.03
CA LEU A 63 -7.22 -9.45 -2.75
C LEU A 63 -5.82 -9.67 -2.19
N LYS A 64 -5.19 -8.57 -1.78
CA LYS A 64 -3.89 -8.61 -1.12
C LYS A 64 -3.85 -7.69 0.09
N ARG A 65 -3.37 -8.24 1.21
CA ARG A 65 -3.16 -7.52 2.48
C ARG A 65 -1.69 -7.13 2.64
N PHE A 66 -1.46 -5.98 3.26
CA PHE A 66 -0.14 -5.44 3.51
C PHE A 66 -0.07 -4.84 4.91
N ASP A 67 0.68 -5.48 5.80
CA ASP A 67 0.77 -5.07 7.21
C ASP A 67 1.42 -3.67 7.39
N TYR A 68 2.35 -3.31 6.50
CA TYR A 68 3.12 -2.06 6.58
C TYR A 68 3.01 -1.27 5.27
N ALA A 69 1.81 -0.82 4.91
CA ALA A 69 1.58 -0.06 3.67
C ALA A 69 1.85 1.45 3.79
N TYR A 70 1.76 1.99 5.01
CA TYR A 70 1.85 3.44 5.26
C TYR A 70 2.83 3.74 6.39
N VAL A 71 3.65 4.77 6.17
CA VAL A 71 4.39 5.42 7.26
C VAL A 71 3.40 6.31 7.99
N ILE A 72 3.22 6.08 9.28
CA ILE A 72 2.32 6.86 10.14
C ILE A 72 3.18 7.82 10.95
N TYR A 73 2.87 9.11 10.83
CA TYR A 73 3.56 10.16 11.58
C TYR A 73 2.89 10.28 12.93
N ASP A 74 3.51 9.71 13.96
CA ASP A 74 3.11 9.92 15.35
C ASP A 74 3.70 11.22 15.91
N LEU A 75 3.37 11.54 17.16
CA LEU A 75 3.85 12.77 17.82
C LEU A 75 5.37 12.82 17.98
N ALA A 76 6.04 11.67 17.98
CA ALA A 76 7.48 11.53 18.16
C ALA A 76 8.22 11.31 16.82
N HIS A 77 7.52 11.39 15.70
CA HIS A 77 8.04 11.08 14.36
C HIS A 77 9.23 11.94 13.95
N LYS A 78 9.40 13.13 14.53
CA LYS A 78 10.59 13.95 14.23
C LYS A 78 11.86 13.42 14.91
N GLU A 79 11.70 12.86 16.11
CA GLU A 79 12.80 12.48 16.97
C GLU A 79 13.22 11.02 16.71
N ASN A 80 12.26 10.09 16.68
CA ASN A 80 12.55 8.66 16.61
C ASN A 80 13.31 8.24 15.34
N PRO A 81 12.90 8.62 14.11
CA PRO A 81 13.64 8.30 12.89
C PRO A 81 15.03 8.93 12.88
N THR A 82 15.21 10.10 13.48
CA THR A 82 16.52 10.76 13.57
C THR A 82 17.48 9.91 14.42
N VAL A 83 17.03 9.47 15.61
CA VAL A 83 17.82 8.60 16.50
C VAL A 83 18.22 7.31 15.79
N LEU A 84 17.28 6.65 15.11
CA LEU A 84 17.55 5.41 14.38
C LEU A 84 18.54 5.63 13.23
N ARG A 85 18.32 6.66 12.42
CA ARG A 85 19.18 6.98 11.28
C ARG A 85 20.62 7.28 11.72
N ASP A 86 20.79 8.03 12.79
CA ASP A 86 22.12 8.36 13.31
C ASP A 86 22.82 7.12 13.88
N TYR A 87 22.09 6.23 14.55
CA TYR A 87 22.61 4.94 15.01
C TYR A 87 23.11 4.07 13.84
N PHE A 88 22.28 3.83 12.82
CA PHE A 88 22.66 2.99 11.67
C PHE A 88 23.82 3.59 10.88
N LYS A 89 23.85 4.92 10.73
CA LYS A 89 24.96 5.62 10.08
C LYS A 89 26.29 5.38 10.80
N GLN A 90 26.31 5.39 12.14
CA GLN A 90 27.51 5.06 12.92
C GLN A 90 27.99 3.62 12.70
N GLN A 91 27.08 2.71 12.33
CA GLN A 91 27.41 1.33 11.97
C GLN A 91 27.80 1.17 10.48
N GLY A 92 27.88 2.27 9.71
CA GLY A 92 28.16 2.22 8.27
C GLY A 92 26.97 1.81 7.41
N VAL A 93 25.75 1.89 7.94
CA VAL A 93 24.51 1.54 7.22
C VAL A 93 23.70 2.80 6.93
N GLU A 94 23.49 3.11 5.65
CA GLU A 94 22.68 4.24 5.20
C GLU A 94 21.22 3.79 4.95
N LEU A 95 20.28 4.38 5.67
CA LEU A 95 18.85 4.09 5.51
C LEU A 95 18.27 4.78 4.26
N ASN A 96 17.43 4.07 3.50
CA ASN A 96 16.91 4.55 2.21
C ASN A 96 15.47 4.10 1.92
N GLY A 97 14.76 4.86 1.08
CA GLY A 97 13.40 4.56 0.64
C GLY A 97 12.33 4.92 1.68
N ARG A 98 11.05 4.77 1.32
CA ARG A 98 9.89 5.15 2.14
C ARG A 98 9.94 4.57 3.56
N PHE A 99 10.15 3.27 3.69
CA PHE A 99 10.18 2.61 5.00
C PHE A 99 11.54 2.66 5.67
N GLY A 100 12.65 2.65 4.91
CA GLY A 100 13.99 2.73 5.49
C GLY A 100 14.28 4.12 6.06
N SER A 101 13.95 5.19 5.33
CA SER A 101 14.02 6.55 5.88
C SER A 101 12.85 6.91 6.79
N PHE A 102 11.82 6.06 6.83
CA PHE A 102 10.58 6.30 7.56
C PHE A 102 9.95 7.64 7.19
N GLU A 103 9.89 7.94 5.90
CA GLU A 103 9.34 9.18 5.35
C GLU A 103 8.20 8.86 4.39
N TYR A 104 7.17 9.70 4.36
CA TYR A 104 6.07 9.58 3.42
C TYR A 104 6.49 10.02 2.02
N LEU A 105 7.12 9.11 1.28
CA LEU A 105 7.69 9.38 -0.04
C LEU A 105 6.88 8.71 -1.17
N ASN A 106 6.79 9.43 -2.29
CA ASN A 106 6.36 8.90 -3.58
C ASN A 106 7.56 8.31 -4.35
N MET A 107 7.29 7.56 -5.42
CA MET A 107 8.33 6.81 -6.16
C MET A 107 9.44 7.69 -6.72
N ASP A 108 9.10 8.86 -7.26
CA ASP A 108 10.08 9.82 -7.80
C ASP A 108 11.04 10.33 -6.73
N ALA A 109 10.52 10.60 -5.53
CA ALA A 109 11.32 11.01 -4.38
C ALA A 109 12.25 9.88 -3.89
N ILE A 110 11.75 8.64 -3.88
CA ILE A 110 12.57 7.45 -3.54
C ILE A 110 13.70 7.28 -4.57
N ILE A 111 13.38 7.31 -5.87
CA ILE A 111 14.39 7.17 -6.93
C ILE A 111 15.47 8.26 -6.80
N ARG A 112 15.07 9.51 -6.60
CA ARG A 112 15.99 10.63 -6.38
C ARG A 112 16.86 10.39 -5.13
N GLN A 113 16.25 9.98 -4.02
CA GLN A 113 16.95 9.71 -2.77
C GLN A 113 17.99 8.59 -2.94
N SER A 114 17.62 7.49 -3.60
CA SER A 114 18.52 6.36 -3.86
C SER A 114 19.66 6.75 -4.81
N LYS A 115 19.38 7.53 -5.86
CA LYS A 115 20.43 8.06 -6.76
C LYS A 115 21.44 8.92 -6.00
N ASN A 116 20.95 9.89 -5.22
CA ASN A 116 21.81 10.78 -4.44
C ASN A 116 22.62 10.03 -3.38
N LEU A 117 22.10 8.92 -2.85
CA LEU A 117 22.82 8.07 -1.91
C LEU A 117 23.93 7.29 -2.63
N ALA A 118 23.64 6.70 -3.79
CA ALA A 118 24.62 5.96 -4.58
C ALA A 118 25.82 6.82 -5.01
N GLU A 119 25.60 8.10 -5.31
CA GLU A 119 26.66 9.06 -5.70
C GLU A 119 27.62 9.45 -4.55
N ARG A 120 27.33 9.04 -3.30
CA ARG A 120 28.21 9.28 -2.15
C ARG A 120 29.27 8.18 -1.97
N PHE A 121 29.15 7.09 -2.70
CA PHE A 121 30.07 5.95 -2.72
C PHE A 121 30.85 5.94 -4.04
#